data_AF-A0AA95SSF8-F1
#
_entry.id   AF-A0AA95SSF8-F1
#
_cell.length_a   1.000
_cell.length_b   1.000
_cell.length_c   1.000
_cell.angle_alpha   90.00
_cell.angle_beta   90.00
_cell.angle_gamma   90.00
#
_symmetry.space_group_name_H-M   'P 1'
#
loop_
_entity.id
_entity.type
_entity.pdbx_description
1 polymer ?
#
loop_
_entity_poly.entity_id
_entity_poly.type
_entity_poly.pdbx_seq_one_letter_code
_entity_poly.pdbx_strand_id
1 'polypeptide(L)'
;MKKIVTVLFSCLLAGIVNASDAMEETPAELLATQRATANELISETSNKVVMTVSGMYCPNCAAGVGDEVKKLDFVIADTVKVDSERALLVVDLKTSGKVDEAALADAVRNAGYQPVRCFRYADGKVNEKMVAKH
;
A
#
# COMPACT_ATOMS: atom_id res chain seq x y z
N MET A 1 2.70 64.34 -35.94
CA MET A 1 2.32 62.91 -35.97
C MET A 1 3.34 62.11 -35.17
N LYS A 2 2.87 61.11 -34.42
CA LYS A 2 3.54 60.22 -33.45
C LYS A 2 3.78 60.83 -32.06
N LYS A 3 3.15 60.15 -31.09
CA LYS A 3 2.82 60.57 -29.73
C LYS A 3 3.96 60.28 -28.75
N ILE A 4 3.97 61.08 -27.70
CA ILE A 4 4.93 61.20 -26.61
C ILE A 4 4.78 60.06 -25.59
N VAL A 5 5.95 59.59 -25.13
CA VAL A 5 6.34 59.09 -23.80
C VAL A 5 5.24 58.78 -22.78
N THR A 6 5.14 57.52 -22.37
CA THR A 6 4.61 57.12 -21.04
C THR A 6 5.28 55.83 -20.57
N VAL A 7 6.21 55.98 -19.62
CA VAL A 7 6.40 55.14 -18.41
C VAL A 7 6.50 53.61 -18.62
N LEU A 8 7.71 53.11 -18.85
CA LEU A 8 8.11 51.74 -18.52
C LEU A 8 8.38 51.66 -17.01
N PHE A 9 7.29 51.58 -16.25
CA PHE A 9 7.31 51.33 -14.82
C PHE A 9 7.55 49.84 -14.60
N SER A 10 8.69 49.55 -13.95
CA SER A 10 8.82 48.56 -12.88
C SER A 10 8.04 47.26 -13.05
N CYS A 11 8.79 46.23 -13.43
CA CYS A 11 8.56 44.82 -13.09
C CYS A 11 7.76 44.68 -11.78
N LEU A 12 6.50 44.29 -11.90
CA LEU A 12 5.77 43.64 -10.84
C LEU A 12 5.04 42.44 -11.41
N LEU A 13 5.21 41.33 -10.69
CA LEU A 13 4.35 40.16 -10.55
C LEU A 13 4.78 38.88 -11.28
N ALA A 14 5.08 37.90 -10.41
CA ALA A 14 5.19 36.46 -10.60
C ALA A 14 6.32 36.00 -11.54
N GLY A 15 7.51 35.65 -11.06
CA GLY A 15 7.75 34.93 -9.81
C GLY A 15 7.25 33.49 -9.92
N ILE A 16 8.09 32.68 -10.57
CA ILE A 16 8.43 31.28 -10.28
C ILE A 16 7.52 30.11 -10.68
N VAL A 17 8.21 29.16 -11.32
CA VAL A 17 8.08 27.70 -11.46
C VAL A 17 7.10 27.06 -12.47
N ASN A 18 7.71 26.13 -13.21
CA ASN A 18 7.24 25.32 -14.32
C ASN A 18 5.99 24.48 -13.99
N ALA A 19 5.10 24.37 -14.98
CA ALA A 19 3.98 23.43 -15.00
C ALA A 19 4.37 22.02 -15.48
N SER A 20 5.49 21.46 -14.99
CA SER A 20 5.91 20.10 -15.40
C SER A 20 6.64 19.32 -14.32
N ASP A 21 6.23 19.45 -13.06
CA ASP A 21 6.64 18.54 -11.99
C ASP A 21 5.43 18.30 -11.07
N ALA A 22 4.71 17.22 -11.31
CA ALA A 22 3.78 16.62 -10.34
C ALA A 22 3.39 15.20 -10.80
N MET A 23 4.39 14.33 -10.92
CA MET A 23 4.22 12.89 -10.73
C MET A 23 5.43 12.38 -9.94
N GLU A 24 5.66 12.98 -8.77
CA GLU A 24 6.42 12.33 -7.72
C GLU A 24 5.42 11.67 -6.77
N GLU A 25 4.99 10.45 -7.08
CA GLU A 25 4.55 9.57 -6.00
C GLU A 25 5.82 9.09 -5.32
N THR A 26 6.28 9.83 -4.31
CA THR A 26 7.48 9.42 -3.58
C THR A 26 7.21 8.06 -2.92
N PRO A 27 8.18 7.11 -2.91
CA PRO A 27 8.02 5.81 -2.25
C PRO A 27 7.59 5.90 -0.77
N ALA A 28 7.77 7.07 -0.14
CA ALA A 28 7.35 7.38 1.22
C ALA A 28 5.84 7.68 1.34
N GLU A 29 5.21 8.33 0.36
CA GLU A 29 3.77 8.64 0.36
C GLU A 29 2.91 7.39 0.12
N LEU A 30 3.37 6.46 -0.73
CA LEU A 30 2.73 5.16 -0.90
C LEU A 30 2.75 4.36 0.41
N LEU A 31 3.89 4.36 1.12
CA LEU A 31 4.00 3.70 2.43
C LEU A 31 3.12 4.37 3.49
N ALA A 32 3.02 5.70 3.48
CA ALA A 32 2.13 6.44 4.37
C ALA A 32 0.64 6.09 4.12
N THR A 33 0.25 6.00 2.85
CA THR A 33 -1.09 5.57 2.43
C THR A 33 -1.39 4.12 2.80
N GLN A 34 -0.41 3.23 2.66
CA GLN A 34 -0.52 1.82 3.07
C GLN A 34 -0.68 1.69 4.59
N ARG A 35 0.08 2.47 5.38
CA ARG A 35 -0.05 2.50 6.84
C ARG A 35 -1.39 3.07 7.31
N ALA A 36 -1.85 4.15 6.68
CA ALA A 36 -3.17 4.72 6.96
C ALA A 36 -4.29 3.72 6.66
N THR A 37 -4.21 3.06 5.50
CA THR A 37 -5.16 2.00 5.11
C THR A 37 -5.12 0.83 6.10
N ALA A 38 -3.93 0.38 6.52
CA ALA A 38 -3.80 -0.67 7.53
C ALA A 38 -4.42 -0.25 8.87
N ASN A 39 -4.22 0.99 9.31
CA ASN A 39 -4.82 1.51 10.56
C ASN A 39 -6.35 1.66 10.49
N GLU A 40 -6.91 1.93 9.31
CA GLU A 40 -8.35 2.00 9.12
C GLU A 40 -8.98 0.59 9.05
N LEU A 41 -8.32 -0.35 8.37
CA LEU A 41 -8.82 -1.71 8.20
C LEU A 41 -8.67 -2.56 9.47
N ILE A 42 -7.63 -2.28 10.26
CA ILE A 42 -7.26 -3.07 11.43
C ILE A 42 -7.68 -2.32 12.70
N SER A 43 -8.72 -2.81 13.37
CA SER A 43 -9.13 -2.34 14.71
C SER A 43 -8.80 -3.36 15.80
N GLU A 44 -8.90 -2.96 17.06
CA GLU A 44 -8.61 -3.79 18.26
C GLU A 44 -9.37 -5.12 18.28
N THR A 45 -10.57 -5.15 17.73
CA THR A 45 -11.41 -6.36 17.66
C THR A 45 -11.26 -7.13 16.34
N SER A 46 -10.51 -6.59 15.37
CA SER A 46 -10.36 -7.20 14.05
C SER A 46 -9.20 -8.21 14.06
N ASN A 47 -9.50 -9.46 13.72
CA ASN A 47 -8.50 -10.49 13.47
C ASN A 47 -7.99 -10.38 12.03
N LYS A 48 -7.45 -9.21 11.65
CA LYS A 48 -7.03 -8.94 10.28
C LYS A 48 -5.52 -8.84 10.18
N VAL A 49 -5.03 -9.26 9.02
CA VAL A 49 -3.64 -9.07 8.61
C VAL A 49 -3.66 -8.38 7.25
N VAL A 50 -2.85 -7.33 7.12
CA VAL A 50 -2.63 -6.62 5.86
C VAL A 50 -1.18 -6.85 5.46
N MET A 51 -0.93 -7.35 4.26
CA MET A 51 0.40 -7.62 3.75
C MET A 51 0.67 -6.80 2.50
N THR A 52 1.80 -6.09 2.47
CA THR A 52 2.29 -5.44 1.25
C THR A 52 3.00 -6.48 0.39
N VAL A 53 2.62 -6.55 -0.87
CA VAL A 53 3.13 -7.53 -1.83
C VAL A 53 3.65 -6.80 -3.07
N SER A 54 4.94 -6.95 -3.36
CA SER A 54 5.56 -6.40 -4.56
C SER A 54 5.30 -7.30 -5.77
N GLY A 55 5.22 -6.68 -6.96
CA GLY A 55 4.99 -7.35 -8.23
C GLY A 55 3.53 -7.38 -8.69
N MET A 56 2.57 -6.88 -7.90
CA MET A 56 1.12 -6.88 -8.21
C MET A 56 0.67 -5.82 -9.24
N TYR A 57 1.52 -5.46 -10.21
CA TYR A 57 1.22 -4.41 -11.19
C TYR A 57 0.16 -4.80 -12.24
N CYS A 58 -0.13 -6.09 -12.39
CA CYS A 58 -1.15 -6.59 -13.31
C CYS A 58 -2.33 -7.18 -12.51
N PRO A 59 -3.53 -6.56 -12.54
CA PRO A 59 -4.70 -7.02 -11.77
C PRO A 59 -5.10 -8.46 -12.06
N ASN A 60 -4.98 -8.87 -13.34
CA ASN A 60 -5.36 -10.20 -13.78
C ASN A 60 -4.39 -11.29 -13.26
N CYS A 61 -3.12 -10.95 -13.04
CA CYS A 61 -2.14 -11.87 -12.46
C CYS A 61 -2.29 -11.96 -10.94
N ALA A 62 -2.68 -10.84 -10.29
CA ALA A 62 -2.78 -10.74 -8.83
C ALA A 62 -3.92 -11.60 -8.23
N ALA A 63 -4.83 -12.13 -9.04
CA ALA A 63 -5.84 -13.09 -8.56
C ALA A 63 -5.20 -14.36 -7.95
N GLY A 64 -4.07 -14.81 -8.50
CA GLY A 64 -3.40 -16.03 -8.05
C GLY A 64 -2.88 -15.97 -6.61
N VAL A 65 -2.48 -14.79 -6.11
CA VAL A 65 -2.06 -14.65 -4.71
C VAL A 65 -3.23 -14.88 -3.75
N GLY A 66 -4.42 -14.40 -4.09
CA GLY A 66 -5.61 -14.62 -3.28
C GLY A 66 -5.94 -16.11 -3.17
N ASP A 67 -5.83 -16.85 -4.27
CA ASP A 67 -6.17 -18.28 -4.31
C ASP A 67 -5.18 -19.16 -3.53
N GLU A 68 -3.88 -18.85 -3.56
CA GLU A 68 -2.90 -19.54 -2.69
C GLU A 68 -3.16 -19.27 -1.21
N VAL A 69 -3.49 -18.03 -0.87
CA VAL A 69 -3.70 -17.60 0.52
C VAL A 69 -4.99 -18.20 1.11
N LYS A 70 -6.04 -18.38 0.30
CA LYS A 70 -7.29 -19.06 0.72
C LYS A 70 -7.09 -20.51 1.15
N LYS A 71 -6.00 -21.18 0.74
CA LYS A 71 -5.70 -22.57 1.11
C LYS A 71 -5.17 -22.70 2.54
N LEU A 72 -4.79 -21.60 3.17
CA LEU A 72 -4.24 -21.61 4.53
C LEU A 72 -5.35 -21.83 5.56
N ASP A 73 -5.17 -22.83 6.42
CA ASP A 73 -6.19 -23.25 7.38
C ASP A 73 -6.63 -22.16 8.36
N PHE A 74 -5.74 -21.20 8.66
CA PHE A 74 -6.01 -20.10 9.58
C PHE A 74 -6.69 -18.89 8.92
N VAL A 75 -6.86 -18.88 7.59
CA VAL A 75 -7.46 -17.77 6.82
C VAL A 75 -8.95 -18.05 6.56
N ILE A 76 -9.79 -17.03 6.70
CA ILE A 76 -11.19 -17.09 6.24
C ILE A 76 -11.19 -16.82 4.74
N ALA A 77 -11.36 -17.86 3.92
CA ALA A 77 -11.18 -17.77 2.47
C ALA A 77 -12.03 -16.68 1.78
N ASP A 78 -13.28 -16.50 2.23
CA ASP A 78 -14.22 -15.54 1.64
C ASP A 78 -13.90 -14.07 1.94
N THR A 79 -12.97 -13.79 2.87
CA THR A 79 -12.60 -12.42 3.25
C THR A 79 -11.31 -11.95 2.59
N VAL A 80 -10.63 -12.82 1.86
CA VAL A 80 -9.37 -12.50 1.17
C VAL A 80 -9.63 -11.45 0.10
N LYS A 81 -8.96 -10.30 0.23
CA LYS A 81 -9.03 -9.18 -0.72
C LYS A 81 -7.64 -8.85 -1.22
N VAL A 82 -7.52 -8.68 -2.53
CA VAL A 82 -6.29 -8.23 -3.19
C VAL A 82 -6.55 -6.85 -3.77
N ASP A 83 -5.79 -5.88 -3.32
CA ASP A 83 -5.78 -4.51 -3.83
C ASP A 83 -4.48 -4.33 -4.63
N SER A 84 -4.55 -4.54 -5.94
CA SER A 84 -3.41 -4.42 -6.84
C SER A 84 -2.92 -2.98 -7.00
N GLU A 85 -3.81 -1.99 -6.82
CA GLU A 85 -3.45 -0.56 -6.94
C GLU A 85 -2.56 -0.14 -5.76
N ARG A 86 -2.89 -0.58 -4.55
CA ARG A 86 -2.12 -0.27 -3.33
C ARG A 86 -1.07 -1.30 -2.99
N ALA A 87 -0.99 -2.38 -3.78
CA ALA A 87 -0.13 -3.52 -3.54
C ALA A 87 -0.38 -4.19 -2.18
N LEU A 88 -1.65 -4.31 -1.76
CA LEU A 88 -2.07 -4.85 -0.47
C LEU A 88 -2.86 -6.16 -0.62
N LEU A 89 -2.58 -7.10 0.27
CA LEU A 89 -3.34 -8.31 0.52
C LEU A 89 -3.97 -8.19 1.90
N VAL A 90 -5.29 -8.25 2.01
CA VAL A 90 -6.04 -8.16 3.27
C VAL A 90 -6.70 -9.49 3.54
N VAL A 91 -6.46 -10.05 4.73
CA VAL A 91 -7.02 -11.35 5.13
C VAL A 91 -7.57 -11.30 6.55
N ASP A 92 -8.68 -12.00 6.76
CA ASP A 92 -9.23 -12.21 8.10
C ASP A 92 -8.82 -13.60 8.59
N LEU A 93 -8.41 -13.68 9.84
CA LEU A 93 -7.99 -14.90 10.50
C LEU A 93 -9.16 -15.55 11.23
N LYS A 94 -9.23 -16.89 11.18
CA LYS A 94 -10.24 -17.67 11.91
C LYS A 94 -10.11 -17.57 13.43
N THR A 95 -8.90 -17.35 13.93
CA THR A 95 -8.61 -17.30 15.37
C THR A 95 -7.70 -16.13 15.69
N SER A 96 -8.09 -15.35 16.71
CA SER A 96 -7.29 -14.22 17.16
C SER A 96 -5.89 -14.63 17.60
N GLY A 97 -4.88 -13.89 17.15
CA GLY A 97 -3.48 -14.09 17.54
C GLY A 97 -2.79 -15.34 17.00
N LYS A 98 -3.49 -16.25 16.33
CA LYS A 98 -2.90 -17.41 15.64
C LYS A 98 -2.76 -17.11 14.15
N VAL A 99 -1.62 -16.53 13.78
CA VAL A 99 -1.21 -16.37 12.39
C VAL A 99 0.19 -16.95 12.22
N ASP A 100 0.36 -17.77 11.19
CA ASP A 100 1.68 -18.14 10.71
C ASP A 100 2.07 -17.17 9.58
N GLU A 101 2.76 -16.10 9.96
CA GLU A 101 3.22 -15.08 9.02
C GLU A 101 4.21 -15.65 7.99
N ALA A 102 4.96 -16.70 8.35
CA ALA A 102 5.89 -17.35 7.43
C ALA A 102 5.11 -18.14 6.38
N ALA A 103 4.12 -18.93 6.80
CA ALA A 103 3.24 -19.65 5.87
C ALA A 103 2.46 -18.68 4.95
N LEU A 104 2.01 -17.54 5.47
CA LEU A 104 1.38 -16.50 4.65
C LEU A 104 2.37 -15.93 3.61
N ALA A 105 3.58 -15.60 4.02
CA ALA A 105 4.63 -15.12 3.13
C ALA A 105 5.07 -16.18 2.10
N ASP A 106 5.07 -17.46 2.47
CA ASP A 106 5.37 -18.57 1.58
C ASP A 106 4.25 -18.77 0.55
N ALA A 107 2.98 -18.66 0.94
CA ALA A 107 1.85 -18.70 0.01
C ALA A 107 1.95 -17.59 -1.05
N VAL A 108 2.31 -16.37 -0.64
CA VAL A 108 2.55 -15.24 -1.56
C VAL A 108 3.73 -15.54 -2.51
N ARG A 109 4.80 -16.15 -2.01
CA ARG A 109 5.96 -16.55 -2.83
C ARG A 109 5.63 -17.67 -3.81
N ASN A 110 4.85 -18.66 -3.38
CA ASN A 110 4.38 -19.76 -4.21
C ASN A 110 3.48 -19.26 -5.35
N ALA A 111 2.73 -18.18 -5.12
CA ALA A 111 1.97 -17.49 -6.15
C ALA A 111 2.84 -16.67 -7.13
N GLY A 112 4.17 -16.60 -6.91
CA GLY A 112 5.12 -15.88 -7.78
C GLY A 112 5.33 -14.42 -7.39
N TYR A 113 4.92 -14.00 -6.18
CA TYR A 113 5.01 -12.62 -5.71
C TYR A 113 5.99 -12.46 -4.56
N GLN A 114 6.40 -11.21 -4.29
CA GLN A 114 7.35 -10.92 -3.23
C GLN A 114 6.64 -10.24 -2.04
N PRO A 115 6.48 -10.90 -0.88
CA PRO A 115 5.99 -10.23 0.32
C PRO A 115 7.05 -9.23 0.83
N VAL A 116 6.60 -8.08 1.32
CA VAL A 116 7.47 -6.97 1.76
C VAL A 116 7.25 -6.64 3.23
N ARG A 117 5.99 -6.37 3.63
CA ARG A 117 5.61 -5.94 4.98
C ARG A 117 4.34 -6.65 5.40
N CYS A 118 4.20 -6.91 6.69
CA CYS A 118 3.01 -7.47 7.32
C CYS A 118 2.56 -6.54 8.45
N PHE A 119 1.28 -6.19 8.44
CA PHE A 119 0.63 -5.33 9.42
C PHE A 119 -0.45 -6.12 10.16
N ARG A 120 -0.48 -6.05 11.50
CA ARG A 120 -1.56 -6.62 12.32
C ARG A 120 -1.76 -5.83 13.62
N TYR A 121 -2.92 -5.98 14.23
CA TYR A 121 -3.14 -5.50 15.59
C TYR A 121 -2.44 -6.40 16.62
N ALA A 122 -1.57 -5.82 17.43
CA ALA A 122 -0.98 -6.46 18.62
C ALA A 122 -0.57 -5.39 19.64
N ASP A 123 -0.53 -5.72 20.93
CA ASP A 123 -0.02 -4.81 21.97
C ASP A 123 -0.67 -3.41 21.97
N GLY A 124 -1.98 -3.34 21.70
CA GLY A 124 -2.74 -2.09 21.69
C GLY A 124 -2.55 -1.20 20.46
N LYS A 125 -1.84 -1.66 19.43
CA LYS A 125 -1.55 -0.88 18.21
C LYS A 125 -1.42 -1.74 16.95
N VAL A 126 -1.47 -1.11 15.79
CA VAL A 126 -1.06 -1.76 14.54
C VAL A 126 0.47 -1.85 14.53
N ASN A 127 0.99 -3.07 14.51
CA ASN A 127 2.40 -3.34 14.36
C ASN A 127 2.72 -3.65 12.91
N GLU A 128 3.91 -3.27 12.52
CA GLU A 128 4.47 -3.50 11.20
C GLU A 128 5.72 -4.38 11.35
N LYS A 129 5.79 -5.43 10.52
CA LYS A 129 6.94 -6.32 10.45
C LYS A 129 7.44 -6.40 9.02
N MET A 130 8.74 -6.22 8.83
CA MET A 130 9.41 -6.50 7.55
C MET A 130 9.47 -8.01 7.33
N VAL A 131 9.08 -8.45 6.13
CA VAL A 131 9.25 -9.84 5.71
C VAL A 131 10.64 -9.97 5.10
N ALA A 132 11.44 -10.90 5.60
CA ALA A 132 12.77 -11.14 5.07
C ALA A 132 12.70 -11.60 3.62
N LYS A 133 13.57 -11.04 2.77
CA LYS A 133 13.79 -11.53 1.42
C LYS A 133 14.55 -12.86 1.52
N HIS A 134 13.99 -13.93 0.96
CA HIS A 134 14.72 -15.20 0.80
C HIS A 134 15.74 -15.08 -0.34
#